data_AF-A0A522RN71-F1
#
_entry.id   AF-A0A522RN71-F1
#
_cell.length_a   1.000
_cell.length_b   1.000
_cell.length_c   1.000
_cell.angle_alpha   90.00
_cell.angle_beta   90.00
_cell.angle_gamma   90.00
#
_symmetry.space_group_name_H-M   'P 1'
#
loop_
_entity.id
_entity.type
_entity.pdbx_description
1 polymer ?
#
loop_
_entity_poly.entity_id
_entity_poly.type
_entity_poly.pdbx_seq_one_letter_code
_entity_poly.pdbx_strand_id
1 'polypeptide(L)'
;MNRLWRLLVMPWVASPPYTRLIAALAVGGSLVVASTIAVAGLTHARTHWSHAFILALGFAVWSLWSSCLATNLQLARDARDLCVPGIPRGADRGLLLFAALSIGLPTLACWALGAPPLLAMATFALAAALGLAYMLLSFYIGLPVVLVVFIALTTHGLSAVVAGWWMLIPALAAFDVWRWWRLRTVASVHKEGLDAAAVFYCYRRDAMRNGGWHGLSQTFLQNPVKHAISLDLRGIGPRRPVDSLRLALGGFGMPKSLAARLQDLWRLLALLLVFALFLLALQLFGPDGQPVNATAIRTHWIPSLLVYGGVATSVIAVTAFASRVRALWRKPDAELPLLALLPGLGKPDATKRTTILASLVPPAVFLAITGVVLLAGAIIVHATAWAYVSIALCGIGAFALIVAATLESLGGRPMHTVAYVLLYGALMALSSLILSISLPTDQYQGPHPGRLGIPPAWLVAAWGLFLLMLCVLAFRGWRELRKRPHTFLANAP
;
A
#
# COMPACT_ATOMS: atom_id res chain seq x y z
N MET A 1 31.53 21.63 3.27
CA MET A 1 30.15 21.13 3.47
C MET A 1 29.97 20.73 4.93
N ASN A 2 29.13 21.43 5.70
CA ASN A 2 29.02 21.26 7.16
C ASN A 2 28.56 19.85 7.56
N ARG A 3 29.09 19.31 8.68
CA ARG A 3 28.75 17.95 9.16
C ARG A 3 27.24 17.75 9.36
N LEU A 4 26.56 18.79 9.81
CA LEU A 4 25.11 18.79 10.05
C LEU A 4 24.31 18.69 8.74
N TRP A 5 24.73 19.41 7.70
CA TRP A 5 24.12 19.32 6.37
C TRP A 5 24.22 17.92 5.77
N ARG A 6 25.38 17.24 5.96
CA ARG A 6 25.55 15.86 5.51
C ARG A 6 24.55 14.92 6.19
N LEU A 7 24.33 15.07 7.50
CA LEU A 7 23.36 14.24 8.23
C LEU A 7 21.91 14.49 7.79
N LEU A 8 21.55 15.73 7.47
CA LEU A 8 20.21 16.07 6.99
C LEU A 8 19.92 15.54 5.59
N VAL A 9 20.91 15.62 4.68
CA VAL A 9 20.75 15.26 3.28
C VAL A 9 20.90 13.76 3.03
N MET A 10 21.65 13.07 3.89
CA MET A 10 21.98 11.64 3.74
C MET A 10 20.75 10.74 3.53
N PRO A 11 19.65 10.83 4.30
CA PRO A 11 18.48 9.97 4.09
C PRO A 11 17.78 10.24 2.76
N TRP A 12 17.79 11.50 2.30
CA TRP A 12 17.20 11.88 1.01
C TRP A 12 18.03 11.38 -0.16
N VAL A 13 19.36 11.46 -0.06
CA VAL A 13 20.25 10.94 -1.12
C VAL A 13 20.25 9.42 -1.15
N ALA A 14 20.17 8.77 0.01
CA ALA A 14 20.06 7.32 0.13
C ALA A 14 18.74 6.78 -0.42
N SER A 15 17.68 7.59 -0.35
CA SER A 15 16.34 7.21 -0.76
C SER A 15 16.17 7.22 -2.29
N PRO A 16 15.62 6.14 -2.88
CA PRO A 16 15.20 6.12 -4.27
C PRO A 16 14.27 7.30 -4.60
N PRO A 17 14.26 7.78 -5.86
CA PRO A 17 13.42 8.92 -6.24
C PRO A 17 11.93 8.69 -5.96
N TYR A 18 11.46 7.45 -6.02
CA TYR A 18 10.07 7.09 -5.71
C TYR A 18 9.74 7.19 -4.22
N THR A 19 10.62 6.74 -3.32
CA THR A 19 10.37 6.82 -1.87
C THR A 19 10.43 8.26 -1.40
N ARG A 20 11.34 9.04 -1.98
CA ARG A 20 11.36 10.50 -1.78
C ARG A 20 10.06 11.14 -2.21
N LEU A 21 9.52 10.75 -3.38
CA LEU A 21 8.25 11.29 -3.87
C LEU A 21 7.09 10.90 -2.95
N ILE A 22 7.00 9.63 -2.53
CA ILE A 22 5.96 9.18 -1.60
C ILE A 22 6.07 9.93 -0.27
N ALA A 23 7.27 10.01 0.31
CA ALA A 23 7.49 10.73 1.55
C ALA A 23 7.16 12.21 1.39
N ALA A 24 7.57 12.86 0.30
CA ALA A 24 7.28 14.28 0.04
C ALA A 24 5.78 14.52 -0.14
N LEU A 25 5.07 13.68 -0.89
CA LEU A 25 3.62 13.78 -1.07
C LEU A 25 2.86 13.51 0.23
N ALA A 26 3.28 12.49 0.99
CA ALA A 26 2.64 12.14 2.26
C ALA A 26 2.87 13.22 3.31
N VAL A 27 4.12 13.68 3.49
CA VAL A 27 4.46 14.76 4.43
C VAL A 27 3.82 16.08 4.00
N GLY A 28 3.97 16.47 2.74
CA GLY A 28 3.40 17.71 2.20
C GLY A 28 1.87 17.71 2.27
N GLY A 29 1.22 16.62 1.85
CA GLY A 29 -0.23 16.45 1.97
C GLY A 29 -0.71 16.51 3.41
N SER A 30 0.00 15.84 4.33
CA SER A 30 -0.30 15.90 5.77
C SER A 30 -0.16 17.30 6.35
N LEU A 31 0.85 18.06 5.93
CA LEU A 31 1.04 19.45 6.36
C LEU A 31 -0.08 20.35 5.85
N VAL A 32 -0.51 20.18 4.60
CA VAL A 32 -1.67 20.92 4.05
C VAL A 32 -2.92 20.57 4.86
N VAL A 33 -3.21 19.28 5.08
CA VAL A 33 -4.35 18.83 5.88
C VAL A 33 -4.27 19.39 7.31
N ALA A 34 -3.14 19.25 7.98
CA ALA A 34 -2.93 19.79 9.33
C ALA A 34 -3.15 21.31 9.37
N SER A 35 -2.61 22.04 8.40
CA SER A 35 -2.79 23.50 8.31
C SER A 35 -4.26 23.88 8.12
N THR A 36 -4.98 23.17 7.24
CA THR A 36 -6.42 23.40 7.05
C THR A 36 -7.24 23.10 8.31
N ILE A 37 -6.89 22.04 9.04
CA ILE A 37 -7.52 21.69 10.32
C ILE A 37 -7.23 22.77 11.37
N ALA A 38 -6.00 23.27 11.46
CA ALA A 38 -5.63 24.32 12.39
C ALA A 38 -6.42 25.62 12.10
N VAL A 39 -6.48 26.06 10.84
CA VAL A 39 -7.24 27.25 10.43
C VAL A 39 -8.73 27.08 10.71
N ALA A 40 -9.31 25.93 10.35
CA ALA A 40 -10.72 25.64 10.63
C ALA A 40 -11.02 25.54 12.13
N GLY A 41 -10.12 24.94 12.90
CA GLY A 41 -10.24 24.79 14.35
C GLY A 41 -10.20 26.11 15.11
N LEU A 42 -9.28 27.00 14.72
CA LEU A 42 -9.13 28.33 15.31
C LEU A 42 -10.30 29.27 14.96
N THR A 43 -10.93 29.09 13.79
CA THR A 43 -12.04 29.94 13.35
C THR A 43 -13.41 29.48 13.86
N HIS A 44 -13.61 28.18 14.09
CA HIS A 44 -14.93 27.61 14.41
C HIS A 44 -15.06 27.04 15.85
N ALA A 45 -14.09 27.31 16.74
CA ALA A 45 -14.10 26.95 18.16
C ALA A 45 -14.54 25.49 18.46
N ARG A 46 -14.16 24.53 17.61
CA ARG A 46 -14.55 23.12 17.78
C ARG A 46 -13.63 22.40 18.75
N THR A 47 -14.17 21.85 19.85
CA THR A 47 -13.46 21.20 20.97
C THR A 47 -12.49 20.05 20.62
N HIS A 48 -12.46 19.53 19.39
CA HIS A 48 -11.64 18.36 19.01
C HIS A 48 -10.63 18.59 17.87
N TRP A 49 -10.42 19.83 17.41
CA TRP A 49 -9.52 20.11 16.28
C TRP A 49 -8.07 19.67 16.55
N SER A 50 -7.62 19.74 17.81
CA SER A 50 -6.26 19.40 18.24
C SER A 50 -5.89 17.93 18.01
N HIS A 51 -6.84 17.01 18.16
CA HIS A 51 -6.60 15.57 17.97
C HIS A 51 -6.43 15.24 16.49
N ALA A 52 -7.26 15.81 15.63
CA ALA A 52 -7.16 15.65 14.18
C ALA A 52 -5.87 16.29 13.64
N PHE A 53 -5.45 17.43 14.21
CA PHE A 53 -4.19 18.08 13.90
C PHE A 53 -2.98 17.19 14.25
N ILE A 54 -2.96 16.64 15.48
CA ILE A 54 -1.91 15.72 15.94
C ILE A 54 -1.86 14.45 15.06
N LEU A 55 -3.01 13.86 14.71
CA LEU A 55 -3.07 12.69 13.85
C LEU A 55 -2.55 12.95 12.44
N ALA A 56 -2.89 14.10 11.83
CA ALA A 56 -2.39 14.48 10.52
C ALA A 56 -0.86 14.60 10.51
N LEU A 57 -0.29 15.29 11.50
CA LEU A 57 1.17 15.38 11.66
C LEU A 57 1.80 14.01 12.00
N GLY A 58 1.12 13.17 12.78
CA GLY A 58 1.55 11.82 13.10
C GLY A 58 1.67 10.94 11.85
N PHE A 59 0.73 11.06 10.91
CA PHE A 59 0.81 10.37 9.62
C PHE A 59 2.02 10.84 8.79
N ALA A 60 2.37 12.13 8.84
CA ALA A 60 3.59 12.66 8.23
C ALA A 60 4.85 12.01 8.82
N VAL A 61 4.92 11.93 10.16
CA VAL A 61 6.03 11.28 10.87
C VAL A 61 6.12 9.81 10.51
N TRP A 62 5.01 9.06 10.60
CA TRP A 62 4.97 7.65 10.20
C TRP A 62 5.44 7.44 8.76
N SER A 63 4.99 8.28 7.82
CA SER A 63 5.36 8.19 6.40
C SER A 63 6.86 8.46 6.18
N LEU A 64 7.43 9.44 6.88
CA LEU A 64 8.86 9.77 6.81
C LEU A 64 9.72 8.61 7.33
N TRP A 65 9.33 8.02 8.47
CA TRP A 65 10.06 6.93 9.12
C TRP A 65 9.98 5.62 8.32
N SER A 66 8.80 5.29 7.82
CA SER A 66 8.60 4.12 6.96
C SER A 66 9.26 4.27 5.59
N SER A 67 9.21 5.43 4.95
CA SER A 67 9.66 5.55 3.56
C SER A 67 11.13 5.96 3.40
N CYS A 68 11.59 6.97 4.15
CA CYS A 68 12.92 7.56 3.95
C CYS A 68 13.93 7.07 4.98
N LEU A 69 13.60 7.11 6.28
CA LEU A 69 14.59 6.80 7.32
C LEU A 69 14.94 5.33 7.40
N ALA A 70 14.00 4.43 7.09
CA ALA A 70 14.27 3.00 6.98
C ALA A 70 15.37 2.69 5.94
N THR A 71 15.50 3.47 4.86
CA THR A 71 16.53 3.25 3.83
C THR A 71 17.96 3.43 4.35
N ASN A 72 18.14 4.17 5.44
CA ASN A 72 19.44 4.32 6.09
C ASN A 72 20.00 2.99 6.61
N LEU A 73 19.13 2.01 6.94
CA LEU A 73 19.58 0.69 7.35
C LEU A 73 20.32 -0.02 6.21
N GLN A 74 19.76 0.09 5.01
CA GLN A 74 20.36 -0.49 3.83
C GLN A 74 21.66 0.22 3.48
N LEU A 75 21.69 1.56 3.54
CA LEU A 75 22.92 2.32 3.34
C LEU A 75 24.00 1.94 4.37
N ALA A 76 23.64 1.80 5.64
CA ALA A 76 24.57 1.41 6.69
C ALA A 76 25.12 -0.01 6.48
N ARG A 77 24.29 -0.91 5.94
CA ARG A 77 24.69 -2.29 5.62
C ARG A 77 25.57 -2.34 4.38
N ASP A 78 25.15 -1.72 3.28
CA ASP A 78 25.91 -1.69 2.03
C ASP A 78 27.28 -1.01 2.24
N ALA A 79 27.34 0.06 3.06
CA ALA A 79 28.60 0.69 3.44
C ALA A 79 29.50 -0.22 4.28
N ARG A 80 28.93 -1.09 5.12
CA ARG A 80 29.70 -2.08 5.87
C ARG A 80 30.22 -3.18 4.96
N ASP A 81 29.37 -3.71 4.08
CA ASP A 81 29.72 -4.76 3.12
C ASP A 81 30.79 -4.27 2.13
N LEU A 82 30.79 -2.98 1.78
CA LEU A 82 31.82 -2.31 0.98
C LEU A 82 33.01 -1.77 1.79
N CYS A 83 33.06 -2.04 3.10
CA CYS A 83 34.11 -1.59 4.00
C CYS A 83 34.37 -0.06 4.00
N VAL A 84 33.34 0.77 3.77
CA VAL A 84 33.44 2.24 3.76
C VAL A 84 33.27 2.78 5.19
N PRO A 85 34.34 3.27 5.84
CA PRO A 85 34.28 3.73 7.22
C PRO A 85 33.47 5.03 7.34
N GLY A 86 32.82 5.22 8.49
CA GLY A 86 32.15 6.47 8.86
C GLY A 86 30.71 6.63 8.35
N ILE A 87 30.34 6.04 7.21
CA ILE A 87 28.95 6.06 6.71
C ILE A 87 27.98 5.37 7.70
N PRO A 88 28.28 4.21 8.29
CA PRO A 88 27.37 3.58 9.26
C PRO A 88 27.10 4.45 10.48
N ARG A 89 28.14 5.12 11.01
CA ARG A 89 28.01 6.04 12.15
C ARG A 89 27.22 7.30 11.77
N GLY A 90 27.34 7.76 10.52
CA GLY A 90 26.55 8.86 9.97
C GLY A 90 25.07 8.51 9.87
N ALA A 91 24.75 7.28 9.45
CA ALA A 91 23.37 6.79 9.37
C ALA A 91 22.69 6.76 10.75
N ASP A 92 23.39 6.24 11.77
CA ASP A 92 22.86 6.18 13.15
C ASP A 92 22.64 7.59 13.72
N ARG A 93 23.62 8.50 13.56
CA ARG A 93 23.51 9.90 14.01
C ARG A 93 22.42 10.66 13.26
N GLY A 94 22.24 10.38 11.98
CA GLY A 94 21.15 10.91 11.17
C GLY A 94 19.80 10.49 11.73
N LEU A 95 19.64 9.21 12.09
CA LEU A 95 18.40 8.69 12.67
C LEU A 95 18.06 9.36 14.01
N LEU A 96 19.05 9.59 14.88
CA LEU A 96 18.87 10.34 16.12
C LEU A 96 18.49 11.82 15.89
N LEU A 97 19.15 12.48 14.93
CA LEU A 97 18.84 13.86 14.55
C LEU A 97 17.40 13.95 14.01
N PHE A 98 17.00 13.03 13.14
CA PHE A 98 15.65 12.99 12.62
C PHE A 98 14.62 12.62 13.69
N ALA A 99 14.94 11.80 14.69
CA ALA A 99 14.06 11.59 15.85
C ALA A 99 13.83 12.88 16.63
N ALA A 100 14.89 13.62 16.93
CA ALA A 100 14.76 14.90 17.61
C ALA A 100 13.94 15.90 16.79
N LEU A 101 14.16 15.99 15.48
CA LEU A 101 13.46 16.93 14.60
C LEU A 101 12.01 16.52 14.32
N SER A 102 11.76 15.25 13.96
CA SER A 102 10.44 14.77 13.57
C SER A 102 9.49 14.57 14.74
N ILE A 103 10.00 14.46 15.97
CA ILE A 103 9.16 14.42 17.19
C ILE A 103 9.11 15.80 17.82
N GLY A 104 10.26 16.45 18.00
CA GLY A 104 10.36 17.73 18.71
C GLY A 104 9.67 18.88 17.98
N LEU A 105 9.95 19.11 16.70
CA LEU A 105 9.36 20.22 15.95
C LEU A 105 7.83 20.18 15.88
N PRO A 106 7.18 19.05 15.48
CA PRO A 106 5.72 19.02 15.47
C PRO A 106 5.13 19.08 16.87
N THR A 107 5.82 18.57 17.92
CA THR A 107 5.35 18.74 19.31
C THR A 107 5.35 20.20 19.72
N LEU A 108 6.40 20.95 19.39
CA LEU A 108 6.47 22.39 19.63
C LEU A 108 5.40 23.15 18.85
N ALA A 109 5.13 22.77 17.59
CA ALA A 109 4.05 23.35 16.81
C ALA A 109 2.67 23.08 17.42
N CYS A 110 2.41 21.84 17.89
CA CYS A 110 1.20 21.50 18.63
C CYS A 110 1.07 22.36 19.90
N TRP A 111 2.15 22.48 20.68
CA TRP A 111 2.15 23.26 21.91
C TRP A 111 1.86 24.75 21.65
N ALA A 112 2.50 25.34 20.64
CA ALA A 112 2.30 26.74 20.26
C ALA A 112 0.85 27.03 19.82
N LEU A 113 0.16 26.04 19.25
CA LEU A 113 -1.25 26.14 18.86
C LEU A 113 -2.22 25.78 20.01
N GLY A 114 -1.73 25.50 21.21
CA GLY A 114 -2.55 25.16 22.38
C GLY A 114 -3.01 23.70 22.45
N ALA A 115 -2.44 22.81 21.63
CA ALA A 115 -2.68 21.36 21.72
C ALA A 115 -1.82 20.71 22.83
N PRO A 116 -2.29 19.62 23.47
CA PRO A 116 -1.59 18.99 24.58
C PRO A 116 -0.22 18.42 24.15
N PRO A 117 0.91 18.93 24.69
CA PRO A 117 2.25 18.58 24.19
C PRO A 117 2.65 17.14 24.50
N LEU A 118 2.25 16.60 25.67
CA LEU A 118 2.54 15.21 26.03
C LEU A 118 1.84 14.22 25.09
N LEU A 119 0.58 14.49 24.75
CA LEU A 119 -0.18 13.68 23.80
C LEU A 119 0.47 13.73 22.41
N ALA A 120 0.85 14.92 21.94
CA ALA A 120 1.52 15.11 20.66
C ALA A 120 2.86 14.35 20.61
N MET A 121 3.71 14.53 21.62
CA MET A 121 5.01 13.85 21.72
C MET A 121 4.85 12.32 21.70
N ALA A 122 3.94 11.78 22.52
CA ALA A 122 3.69 10.34 22.56
C ALA A 122 3.14 9.81 21.24
N THR A 123 2.28 10.57 20.56
CA THR A 123 1.74 10.19 19.25
C THR A 123 2.84 10.17 18.18
N PHE A 124 3.71 11.19 18.15
CA PHE A 124 4.80 11.24 17.18
C PHE A 124 5.87 10.18 17.46
N ALA A 125 6.14 9.87 18.73
CA ALA A 125 7.01 8.76 19.11
C ALA A 125 6.42 7.42 18.66
N LEU A 126 5.12 7.19 18.90
CA LEU A 126 4.41 6.00 18.44
C LEU A 126 4.40 5.90 16.90
N ALA A 127 4.15 7.00 16.20
CA ALA A 127 4.16 7.05 14.74
C ALA A 127 5.55 6.75 14.16
N ALA A 128 6.61 7.29 14.76
CA ALA A 128 7.99 7.02 14.38
C ALA A 128 8.35 5.54 14.60
N ALA A 129 8.03 4.99 15.79
CA ALA A 129 8.26 3.59 16.12
C ALA A 129 7.48 2.67 15.17
N LEU A 130 6.18 2.90 14.96
CA LEU A 130 5.39 2.11 14.00
C LEU A 130 5.90 2.20 12.57
N GLY A 131 6.34 3.38 12.13
CA GLY A 131 6.91 3.57 10.80
C GLY A 131 8.19 2.75 10.63
N LEU A 132 9.02 2.67 11.66
CA LEU A 132 10.24 1.87 11.68
C LEU A 132 9.93 0.37 11.80
N ALA A 133 9.09 -0.04 12.75
CA ALA A 133 8.64 -1.41 12.94
C ALA A 133 8.04 -2.00 11.65
N TYR A 134 7.21 -1.23 10.94
CA TYR A 134 6.67 -1.60 9.64
C TYR A 134 7.74 -2.02 8.63
N MET A 135 8.89 -1.34 8.65
CA MET A 135 9.99 -1.58 7.72
C MET A 135 11.00 -2.63 8.20
N LEU A 136 11.18 -2.76 9.51
CA LEU A 136 12.14 -3.71 10.12
C LEU A 136 11.58 -5.12 10.30
N LEU A 137 10.25 -5.25 10.36
CA LEU A 137 9.55 -6.52 10.48
C LEU A 137 9.20 -7.11 9.12
N SER A 138 8.86 -8.40 9.13
CA SER A 138 8.24 -9.06 7.99
C SER A 138 6.85 -8.45 7.72
N PHE A 139 6.38 -8.52 6.47
CA PHE A 139 5.05 -7.99 6.13
C PHE A 139 3.93 -8.66 6.92
N TYR A 140 4.11 -9.93 7.31
CA TYR A 140 3.16 -10.68 8.14
C TYR A 140 2.99 -10.13 9.55
N ILE A 141 3.96 -9.37 10.05
CA ILE A 141 3.92 -8.82 11.42
C ILE A 141 3.79 -7.30 11.37
N GLY A 142 4.62 -6.62 10.57
CA GLY A 142 4.66 -5.15 10.53
C GLY A 142 3.35 -4.53 10.05
N LEU A 143 2.72 -5.09 9.00
CA LEU A 143 1.47 -4.55 8.46
C LEU A 143 0.29 -4.73 9.45
N PRO A 144 0.07 -5.91 10.06
CA PRO A 144 -0.92 -6.04 11.13
C PRO A 144 -0.68 -5.10 12.31
N VAL A 145 0.56 -4.95 12.79
CA VAL A 145 0.86 -4.06 13.93
C VAL A 145 0.46 -2.61 13.64
N VAL A 146 0.81 -2.07 12.47
CA VAL A 146 0.40 -0.71 12.07
C VAL A 146 -1.11 -0.59 12.00
N LEU A 147 -1.79 -1.60 11.44
CA LEU A 147 -3.23 -1.57 11.30
C LEU A 147 -3.95 -1.65 12.65
N VAL A 148 -3.46 -2.44 13.60
CA VAL A 148 -4.02 -2.52 14.97
C VAL A 148 -4.01 -1.15 15.62
N VAL A 149 -2.89 -0.42 15.53
CA VAL A 149 -2.84 0.94 16.08
C VAL A 149 -3.77 1.87 15.33
N PHE A 150 -3.81 1.81 14.00
CA PHE A 150 -4.73 2.63 13.22
C PHE A 150 -6.19 2.39 13.60
N ILE A 151 -6.61 1.13 13.71
CA ILE A 151 -7.97 0.77 14.13
C ILE A 151 -8.22 1.27 15.54
N ALA A 152 -7.32 1.00 16.49
CA ALA A 152 -7.47 1.45 17.87
C ALA A 152 -7.61 2.98 17.96
N LEU A 153 -6.84 3.74 17.17
CA LEU A 153 -6.95 5.20 17.09
C LEU A 153 -8.31 5.64 16.56
N THR A 154 -8.86 4.91 15.58
CA THR A 154 -10.18 5.22 15.00
C THR A 154 -11.36 4.82 15.89
N THR A 155 -11.21 3.78 16.72
CA THR A 155 -12.29 3.24 17.57
C THR A 155 -12.27 3.83 18.98
N HIS A 156 -11.10 3.88 19.62
CA HIS A 156 -10.97 4.32 21.02
C HIS A 156 -10.53 5.78 21.15
N GLY A 157 -10.14 6.42 20.03
CA GLY A 157 -9.66 7.79 20.01
C GLY A 157 -8.20 7.92 20.44
N LEU A 158 -7.61 9.05 20.06
CA LEU A 158 -6.16 9.28 20.23
C LEU A 158 -5.72 9.28 21.70
N SER A 159 -6.48 9.95 22.58
CA SER A 159 -6.13 10.09 24.00
C SER A 159 -6.17 8.75 24.73
N ALA A 160 -7.20 7.93 24.53
CA ALA A 160 -7.34 6.63 25.18
C ALA A 160 -6.28 5.64 24.70
N VAL A 161 -5.97 5.62 23.40
CA VAL A 161 -4.92 4.76 22.86
C VAL A 161 -3.56 5.14 23.44
N VAL A 162 -3.20 6.42 23.40
CA VAL A 162 -1.91 6.88 23.96
C VAL A 162 -1.82 6.60 25.46
N ALA A 163 -2.91 6.82 26.21
CA ALA A 163 -2.96 6.55 27.64
C ALA A 163 -2.90 5.04 27.97
N GLY A 164 -3.52 4.17 27.17
CA GLY A 164 -3.44 2.72 27.37
C GLY A 164 -2.12 2.10 26.92
N TRP A 165 -1.44 2.74 25.96
CA TRP A 165 -0.27 2.17 25.27
C TRP A 165 1.04 2.88 25.63
N TRP A 166 1.04 3.78 26.61
CA TRP A 166 2.20 4.61 26.94
C TRP A 166 3.44 3.77 27.29
N MET A 167 3.27 2.61 27.93
CA MET A 167 4.36 1.66 28.23
C MET A 167 4.80 0.86 27.00
N LEU A 168 3.92 0.70 26.01
CA LEU A 168 4.20 -0.05 24.79
C LEU A 168 5.05 0.76 23.80
N ILE A 169 4.96 2.09 23.84
CA ILE A 169 5.78 3.00 23.01
C ILE A 169 7.30 2.78 23.25
N PRO A 170 7.84 2.87 24.50
CA PRO A 170 9.26 2.63 24.74
C PRO A 170 9.64 1.17 24.49
N ALA A 171 8.74 0.21 24.74
CA ALA A 171 9.00 -1.21 24.44
C ALA A 171 9.15 -1.45 22.93
N LEU A 172 8.27 -0.87 22.10
CA LEU A 172 8.35 -0.94 20.65
C LEU A 172 9.60 -0.24 20.12
N ALA A 173 9.92 0.94 20.65
CA ALA A 173 11.14 1.66 20.28
C ALA A 173 12.41 0.87 20.64
N ALA A 174 12.46 0.25 21.82
CA ALA A 174 13.57 -0.61 22.22
C ALA A 174 13.69 -1.85 21.32
N PHE A 175 12.55 -2.46 20.96
CA PHE A 175 12.49 -3.56 20.01
C PHE A 175 13.00 -3.15 18.63
N ASP A 176 12.61 -1.98 18.12
CA ASP A 176 13.06 -1.46 16.84
C ASP A 176 14.56 -1.18 16.84
N VAL A 177 15.10 -0.61 17.92
CA VAL A 177 16.56 -0.40 18.08
C VAL A 177 17.29 -1.74 18.08
N TRP A 178 16.80 -2.73 18.84
CA TRP A 178 17.38 -4.07 18.85
C TRP A 178 17.33 -4.73 17.48
N ARG A 179 16.18 -4.65 16.79
CA ARG A 179 15.97 -5.23 15.47
C ARG A 179 16.84 -4.54 14.42
N TRP A 180 16.94 -3.21 14.46
CA TRP A 180 17.84 -2.41 13.64
C TRP A 180 19.28 -2.87 13.80
N TRP A 181 19.75 -2.94 15.05
CA TRP A 181 21.10 -3.40 15.36
C TRP A 181 21.34 -4.82 14.83
N ARG A 182 20.43 -5.75 15.06
CA ARG A 182 20.52 -7.14 14.57
C ARG A 182 20.58 -7.20 13.04
N LEU A 183 19.70 -6.50 12.33
CA LEU A 183 19.68 -6.51 10.85
C LEU A 183 20.93 -5.85 10.25
N ARG A 184 21.56 -4.93 10.98
CA ARG A 184 22.83 -4.33 10.59
C ARG A 184 24.03 -5.26 10.83
N THR A 185 24.02 -6.03 11.93
CA THR A 185 25.18 -6.81 12.38
C THR A 185 25.28 -8.18 11.73
N VAL A 186 24.15 -8.82 11.42
CA VAL A 186 24.14 -10.19 10.88
C VAL A 186 24.77 -10.27 9.48
N ALA A 187 25.65 -11.25 9.25
CA ALA A 187 26.40 -11.45 8.00
C ALA A 187 25.51 -11.68 6.78
N SER A 188 24.44 -12.48 6.92
CA SER A 188 23.45 -12.71 5.86
C SER A 188 22.04 -12.46 6.37
N VAL A 189 21.29 -11.65 5.63
CA VAL A 189 19.87 -11.40 5.92
C VAL A 189 19.04 -11.99 4.79
N HIS A 190 17.90 -12.56 5.14
CA HIS A 190 16.92 -12.98 4.14
C HIS A 190 16.37 -11.74 3.45
N LYS A 191 16.67 -11.60 2.15
CA LYS A 191 16.37 -10.40 1.35
C LYS A 191 15.14 -10.57 0.45
N GLU A 192 14.53 -11.75 0.44
CA GLU A 192 13.47 -12.12 -0.49
C GLU A 192 12.24 -12.66 0.25
N GLY A 193 11.06 -12.62 -0.35
CA GLY A 193 9.84 -13.08 0.29
C GLY A 193 9.21 -12.08 1.26
N LEU A 194 8.02 -12.41 1.74
CA LEU A 194 7.28 -11.61 2.73
C LEU A 194 7.84 -11.77 4.16
N ASP A 195 8.62 -12.83 4.37
CA ASP A 195 9.35 -13.10 5.61
C ASP A 195 10.58 -12.21 5.78
N ALA A 196 11.08 -11.64 4.69
CA ALA A 196 12.14 -10.63 4.75
C ALA A 196 11.62 -9.34 5.40
N ALA A 197 12.53 -8.61 6.06
CA ALA A 197 12.21 -7.27 6.53
C ALA A 197 11.78 -6.39 5.34
N ALA A 198 10.66 -5.68 5.50
CA ALA A 198 10.03 -4.94 4.41
C ALA A 198 10.98 -3.94 3.72
N VAL A 199 11.94 -3.37 4.46
CA VAL A 199 12.98 -2.49 3.91
C VAL A 199 13.81 -3.14 2.80
N PHE A 200 14.32 -4.36 3.02
CA PHE A 200 15.17 -5.04 2.03
C PHE A 200 14.36 -5.50 0.82
N TYR A 201 13.14 -5.94 1.09
CA TYR A 201 12.21 -6.36 0.07
C TYR A 201 11.82 -5.21 -0.88
N CYS A 202 11.43 -4.06 -0.33
CA CYS A 202 10.93 -2.93 -1.12
C CYS A 202 12.05 -2.27 -1.96
N TYR A 203 13.29 -2.31 -1.47
CA TYR A 203 14.41 -1.59 -2.07
C TYR A 203 15.19 -2.41 -3.11
N ARG A 204 15.45 -3.71 -2.87
CA ARG A 204 16.29 -4.52 -3.77
C ARG A 204 15.59 -4.86 -5.09
N ARG A 205 14.25 -4.92 -5.12
CA ARG A 205 13.49 -5.55 -6.23
C ARG A 205 12.87 -4.60 -7.25
N ASP A 206 13.55 -3.50 -7.58
CA ASP A 206 13.04 -2.42 -8.44
C ASP A 206 11.73 -1.76 -7.94
N ALA A 207 11.17 -2.22 -6.82
CA ALA A 207 9.80 -1.89 -6.48
C ALA A 207 9.63 -0.42 -6.09
N MET A 208 10.57 0.04 -5.28
CA MET A 208 10.77 1.45 -4.96
C MET A 208 11.72 2.18 -5.94
N ARG A 209 12.36 1.52 -6.90
CA ARG A 209 13.21 2.20 -7.90
C ARG A 209 12.41 2.66 -9.12
N ASN A 210 11.48 1.82 -9.58
CA ASN A 210 10.65 2.05 -10.77
C ASN A 210 9.16 2.27 -10.44
N GLY A 211 8.81 2.29 -9.15
CA GLY A 211 7.49 2.63 -8.65
C GLY A 211 6.42 1.60 -8.99
N GLY A 212 6.74 0.32 -8.80
CA GLY A 212 5.80 -0.78 -8.96
C GLY A 212 6.06 -1.85 -7.94
N TRP A 213 5.06 -2.33 -7.21
CA TRP A 213 5.19 -3.41 -6.23
C TRP A 213 5.35 -4.79 -6.91
N HIS A 214 6.28 -4.90 -7.88
CA HIS A 214 6.52 -6.09 -8.69
C HIS A 214 6.87 -7.32 -7.84
N GLY A 215 7.59 -7.10 -6.74
CA GLY A 215 7.96 -8.13 -5.76
C GLY A 215 6.78 -8.79 -5.07
N LEU A 216 5.63 -8.10 -4.89
CA LEU A 216 4.46 -8.68 -4.22
C LEU A 216 3.99 -9.88 -5.01
N SER A 217 3.77 -9.72 -6.32
CA SER A 217 3.35 -10.82 -7.20
C SER A 217 4.39 -11.94 -7.41
N GLN A 218 5.68 -11.61 -7.42
CA GLN A 218 6.77 -12.59 -7.64
C GLN A 218 7.15 -13.34 -6.36
N THR A 219 6.86 -12.86 -5.16
CA THR A 219 7.32 -13.53 -3.91
C THR A 219 6.24 -13.79 -2.89
N PHE A 220 5.02 -13.27 -3.05
CA PHE A 220 3.85 -13.89 -2.42
C PHE A 220 3.77 -15.38 -2.80
N LEU A 221 4.35 -15.79 -3.93
CA LEU A 221 4.08 -17.07 -4.60
C LEU A 221 5.32 -17.83 -5.06
N GLN A 222 6.48 -17.18 -5.23
CA GLN A 222 7.72 -17.87 -5.59
C GLN A 222 8.64 -17.97 -4.37
N ASN A 223 8.78 -19.19 -3.86
CA ASN A 223 9.84 -19.57 -2.95
C ASN A 223 10.89 -20.27 -3.83
N PRO A 224 11.99 -19.60 -4.24
CA PRO A 224 12.76 -20.02 -5.40
C PRO A 224 13.54 -21.34 -5.23
N VAL A 225 13.60 -21.91 -4.01
CA VAL A 225 14.52 -23.05 -3.76
C VAL A 225 13.87 -24.24 -3.03
N LYS A 226 12.73 -24.09 -2.34
CA LYS A 226 12.15 -25.20 -1.55
C LYS A 226 10.92 -25.87 -2.14
N HIS A 227 10.17 -25.19 -3.01
CA HIS A 227 9.05 -25.77 -3.73
C HIS A 227 9.13 -25.29 -5.18
N ALA A 228 9.55 -26.18 -6.08
CA ALA A 228 9.37 -25.95 -7.50
C ALA A 228 7.90 -25.59 -7.70
N ILE A 229 7.64 -24.35 -8.11
CA ILE A 229 6.30 -23.96 -8.53
C ILE A 229 5.97 -24.91 -9.65
N SER A 230 4.89 -25.67 -9.47
CA SER A 230 4.32 -26.53 -10.51
C SER A 230 3.70 -25.62 -11.58
N LEU A 231 4.59 -24.96 -12.35
CA LEU A 231 4.29 -24.30 -13.60
C LEU A 231 3.70 -25.38 -14.51
N ASP A 232 2.48 -25.15 -14.96
CA ASP A 232 1.88 -26.04 -15.93
C ASP A 232 2.29 -25.56 -17.32
N LEU A 233 3.35 -26.17 -17.86
CA LEU A 233 3.83 -25.88 -19.21
C LEU A 233 2.99 -26.58 -20.29
N ARG A 234 2.00 -27.40 -19.91
CA ARG A 234 1.18 -28.14 -20.86
C ARG A 234 0.36 -27.17 -21.71
N GLY A 235 0.59 -27.22 -23.03
CA GLY A 235 -0.11 -26.38 -23.99
C GLY A 235 0.41 -24.95 -24.09
N ILE A 236 1.58 -24.64 -23.53
CA ILE A 236 2.29 -23.40 -23.82
C ILE A 236 2.99 -23.53 -25.17
N GLY A 237 2.93 -22.49 -26.01
CA GLY A 237 3.56 -22.48 -27.32
C GLY A 237 2.92 -21.49 -28.31
N PRO A 238 3.40 -21.46 -29.56
CA PRO A 238 2.92 -20.53 -30.59
C PRO A 238 1.43 -20.73 -30.94
N ARG A 239 0.89 -21.94 -30.73
CA ARG A 239 -0.54 -22.24 -30.92
C ARG A 239 -1.44 -21.69 -29.81
N ARG A 240 -0.89 -21.30 -28.66
CA ARG A 240 -1.61 -20.71 -27.52
C ARG A 240 -0.90 -19.42 -27.04
N PRO A 241 -0.96 -18.33 -27.83
CA PRO A 241 -0.17 -17.13 -27.57
C PRO A 241 -0.55 -16.43 -26.25
N VAL A 242 -1.79 -16.56 -25.80
CA VAL A 242 -2.25 -15.96 -24.53
C VAL A 242 -1.53 -16.57 -23.33
N ASP A 243 -1.40 -17.89 -23.26
CA ASP A 243 -0.76 -18.57 -22.13
C ASP A 243 0.77 -18.43 -22.16
N SER A 244 1.36 -18.39 -23.35
CA SER A 244 2.77 -18.06 -23.57
C SER A 244 3.09 -16.63 -23.09
N LEU A 245 2.23 -15.66 -23.43
CA LEU A 245 2.37 -14.29 -22.93
C LEU A 245 2.13 -14.21 -21.43
N ARG A 246 1.20 -14.97 -20.87
CA ARG A 246 0.99 -15.04 -19.40
C ARG A 246 2.20 -15.62 -18.67
N LEU A 247 2.87 -16.61 -19.25
CA LEU A 247 4.11 -17.15 -18.72
C LEU A 247 5.21 -16.07 -18.72
N ALA A 248 5.38 -15.35 -19.83
CA ALA A 248 6.36 -14.27 -19.96
C ALA A 248 6.04 -13.08 -19.05
N LEU A 249 4.76 -12.71 -18.93
CA LEU A 249 4.29 -11.70 -18.01
C LEU A 249 4.61 -12.13 -16.59
N GLY A 250 4.11 -13.29 -16.16
CA GLY A 250 4.38 -13.99 -14.91
C GLY A 250 3.37 -13.80 -13.76
N GLY A 251 3.67 -14.33 -12.55
CA GLY A 251 2.92 -14.09 -11.29
C GLY A 251 1.55 -14.75 -11.20
N PHE A 252 0.55 -14.04 -10.65
CA PHE A 252 -0.83 -14.54 -10.48
C PHE A 252 -1.51 -14.93 -11.80
N GLY A 253 -1.11 -14.31 -12.92
CA GLY A 253 -1.64 -14.62 -14.24
C GLY A 253 -1.00 -15.82 -14.94
N MET A 254 0.07 -16.41 -14.38
CA MET A 254 0.76 -17.55 -14.99
C MET A 254 -0.14 -18.79 -15.07
N PRO A 255 0.05 -19.65 -16.08
CA PRO A 255 -0.48 -21.00 -16.05
C PRO A 255 0.17 -21.79 -14.91
N LYS A 256 -0.59 -21.95 -13.84
CA LYS A 256 -0.22 -22.70 -12.63
C LYS A 256 -1.15 -23.88 -12.45
N SER A 257 -0.63 -24.96 -11.86
CA SER A 257 -1.43 -26.06 -11.33
C SER A 257 -2.51 -25.56 -10.37
N LEU A 258 -3.62 -26.30 -10.25
CA LEU A 258 -4.71 -25.95 -9.35
C LEU A 258 -4.23 -25.87 -7.89
N ALA A 259 -3.34 -26.77 -7.48
CA ALA A 259 -2.73 -26.77 -6.15
C ALA A 259 -1.96 -25.46 -5.87
N ALA A 260 -1.16 -24.98 -6.84
CA ALA A 260 -0.45 -23.71 -6.70
C ALA A 260 -1.42 -22.53 -6.64
N ARG A 261 -2.52 -22.53 -7.42
CA ARG A 261 -3.56 -21.49 -7.34
C ARG A 261 -4.28 -21.49 -5.98
N LEU A 262 -4.57 -22.67 -5.42
CA LEU A 262 -5.15 -22.79 -4.09
C LEU A 262 -4.18 -22.28 -3.01
N GLN A 263 -2.89 -22.57 -3.13
CA GLN A 263 -1.88 -22.06 -2.22
C GLN A 263 -1.76 -20.54 -2.29
N ASP A 264 -1.80 -19.97 -3.50
CA ASP A 264 -1.83 -18.53 -3.72
C ASP A 264 -3.06 -17.90 -3.03
N LEU A 265 -4.24 -18.50 -3.22
CA LEU A 265 -5.50 -18.04 -2.64
C LEU A 265 -5.51 -18.19 -1.11
N TRP A 266 -4.96 -19.29 -0.58
CA TRP A 266 -4.81 -19.51 0.85
C TRP A 266 -3.92 -18.44 1.49
N ARG A 267 -2.81 -18.03 0.86
CA ARG A 267 -1.95 -16.97 1.39
C ARG A 267 -2.67 -15.62 1.46
N LEU A 268 -3.49 -15.31 0.45
CA LEU A 268 -4.35 -14.13 0.46
C LEU A 268 -5.43 -14.21 1.54
N LEU A 269 -6.05 -15.39 1.67
CA LEU A 269 -7.10 -15.62 2.66
C LEU A 269 -6.55 -15.63 4.08
N ALA A 270 -5.34 -16.14 4.29
CA ALA A 270 -4.63 -16.10 5.57
C ALA A 270 -4.30 -14.66 5.96
N LEU A 271 -3.89 -13.82 5.00
CA LEU A 271 -3.70 -12.39 5.25
C LEU A 271 -5.03 -11.76 5.72
N LEU A 272 -6.14 -12.02 5.02
CA LEU A 272 -7.48 -11.55 5.41
C LEU A 272 -7.93 -12.12 6.77
N LEU A 273 -7.64 -13.39 7.06
CA LEU A 273 -8.01 -14.07 8.29
C LEU A 273 -7.26 -13.49 9.49
N VAL A 274 -5.96 -13.24 9.35
CA VAL A 274 -5.16 -12.57 10.37
C VAL A 274 -5.80 -11.22 10.71
N PHE A 275 -6.19 -10.43 9.69
CA PHE A 275 -6.90 -9.17 9.91
C PHE A 275 -8.27 -9.34 10.57
N ALA A 276 -9.05 -10.35 10.18
CA ALA A 276 -10.34 -10.65 10.79
C ALA A 276 -10.20 -11.04 12.27
N LEU A 277 -9.22 -11.88 12.60
CA LEU A 277 -8.91 -12.28 13.98
C LEU A 277 -8.43 -11.08 14.81
N PHE A 278 -7.67 -10.16 14.23
CA PHE A 278 -7.23 -8.94 14.93
C PHE A 278 -8.37 -7.97 15.22
N LEU A 279 -9.28 -7.76 14.26
CA LEU A 279 -10.49 -6.95 14.48
C LEU A 279 -11.38 -7.56 15.56
N LEU A 280 -11.47 -8.89 15.62
CA LEU A 280 -12.16 -9.61 16.68
C LEU A 280 -11.46 -9.45 18.04
N ALA A 281 -10.13 -9.56 18.09
CA ALA A 281 -9.34 -9.42 19.32
C ALA A 281 -9.45 -8.02 19.93
N LEU A 282 -9.44 -6.95 19.12
CA LEU A 282 -9.63 -5.58 19.60
C LEU A 282 -10.97 -5.37 20.32
N GLN A 283 -12.01 -6.12 19.97
CA GLN A 283 -13.30 -6.09 20.65
C GLN A 283 -13.28 -6.90 21.95
N LEU A 284 -12.67 -8.08 21.93
CA LEU A 284 -12.58 -8.94 23.12
C LEU A 284 -11.71 -8.33 24.23
N PHE A 285 -10.70 -7.53 23.86
CA PHE A 285 -9.75 -6.91 24.79
C PHE A 285 -9.88 -5.38 24.85
N GLY A 286 -10.99 -4.83 24.36
CA GLY A 286 -11.23 -3.39 24.39
C GLY A 286 -11.39 -2.88 25.84
N PRO A 287 -10.94 -1.64 26.13
CA PRO A 287 -10.91 -1.07 27.49
C PRO A 287 -12.29 -0.95 28.14
N ASP A 288 -13.37 -0.94 27.36
CA ASP A 288 -14.73 -0.74 27.86
C ASP A 288 -15.43 -2.03 28.33
N GLY A 289 -14.81 -3.22 28.20
CA GLY A 289 -15.28 -4.46 28.84
C GLY A 289 -16.73 -4.87 28.57
N GLN A 290 -17.41 -4.25 27.60
CA GLN A 290 -18.79 -4.54 27.25
C GLN A 290 -18.86 -5.99 26.77
N PRO A 291 -19.77 -6.82 27.32
CA PRO A 291 -19.90 -8.20 26.88
C PRO A 291 -20.23 -8.16 25.39
N VAL A 292 -19.33 -8.73 24.60
CA VAL A 292 -19.43 -8.76 23.15
C VAL A 292 -20.66 -9.60 22.78
N ASN A 293 -21.79 -8.94 22.60
CA ASN A 293 -23.01 -9.60 22.16
C ASN A 293 -22.81 -10.08 20.71
N ALA A 294 -23.09 -11.36 20.46
CA ALA A 294 -22.98 -11.98 19.14
C ALA A 294 -23.81 -11.21 18.07
N THR A 295 -24.89 -10.57 18.49
CA THR A 295 -25.71 -9.68 17.65
C THR A 295 -24.94 -8.43 17.21
N ALA A 296 -24.19 -7.79 18.10
CA ALA A 296 -23.40 -6.59 17.78
C ALA A 296 -22.24 -6.89 16.82
N ILE A 297 -21.57 -8.04 16.96
CA ILE A 297 -20.57 -8.49 15.97
C ILE A 297 -21.24 -8.64 14.60
N ARG A 298 -22.38 -9.34 14.55
CA ARG A 298 -23.07 -9.65 13.30
C ARG A 298 -23.54 -8.41 12.55
N THR A 299 -24.13 -7.44 13.26
CA THR A 299 -24.74 -6.25 12.63
C THR A 299 -23.74 -5.16 12.28
N HIS A 300 -22.62 -5.04 12.99
CA HIS A 300 -21.75 -3.86 12.88
C HIS A 300 -20.35 -4.19 12.32
N TRP A 301 -19.78 -5.33 12.69
CA TRP A 301 -18.38 -5.65 12.39
C TRP A 301 -18.21 -6.50 11.15
N ILE A 302 -19.07 -7.49 10.94
CA ILE A 302 -18.99 -8.34 9.75
C ILE A 302 -19.16 -7.53 8.45
N PRO A 303 -20.11 -6.56 8.34
CA PRO A 303 -20.18 -5.70 7.16
C PRO A 303 -18.91 -4.87 6.93
N SER A 304 -18.33 -4.31 8.01
CA SER A 304 -17.07 -3.55 7.95
C SER A 304 -15.89 -4.43 7.50
N LEU A 305 -15.83 -5.67 7.97
CA LEU A 305 -14.85 -6.67 7.55
C LEU A 305 -14.98 -7.02 6.06
N LEU A 306 -16.20 -7.15 5.55
CA LEU A 306 -16.45 -7.40 4.13
C LEU A 306 -16.04 -6.21 3.26
N VAL A 307 -16.35 -4.99 3.69
CA VAL A 307 -15.90 -3.76 3.00
C VAL A 307 -14.37 -3.67 3.03
N TYR A 308 -13.73 -3.95 4.16
CA TYR A 308 -12.27 -4.03 4.27
C TYR A 308 -11.69 -5.07 3.33
N GLY A 309 -12.30 -6.27 3.24
CA GLY A 309 -11.92 -7.30 2.28
C GLY A 309 -11.98 -6.80 0.84
N GLY A 310 -12.96 -5.96 0.50
CA GLY A 310 -13.06 -5.28 -0.79
C GLY A 310 -11.92 -4.30 -1.04
N VAL A 311 -11.58 -3.48 -0.04
CA VAL A 311 -10.42 -2.56 -0.08
C VAL A 311 -9.12 -3.35 -0.27
N ALA A 312 -8.85 -4.34 0.59
CA ALA A 312 -7.64 -5.14 0.53
C ALA A 312 -7.49 -5.86 -0.82
N THR A 313 -8.57 -6.48 -1.32
CA THR A 313 -8.63 -7.10 -2.65
C THR A 313 -8.23 -6.11 -3.75
N SER A 314 -8.74 -4.88 -3.68
CA SER A 314 -8.47 -3.82 -4.66
C SER A 314 -7.00 -3.42 -4.68
N VAL A 315 -6.42 -3.23 -3.49
CA VAL A 315 -5.00 -2.94 -3.29
C VAL A 315 -4.13 -4.06 -3.85
N ILE A 316 -4.44 -5.31 -3.51
CA ILE A 316 -3.72 -6.49 -3.97
C ILE A 316 -3.81 -6.61 -5.50
N ALA A 317 -4.99 -6.42 -6.09
CA ALA A 317 -5.18 -6.51 -7.52
C ALA A 317 -4.34 -5.46 -8.27
N VAL A 318 -4.41 -4.19 -7.86
CA VAL A 318 -3.65 -3.12 -8.52
C VAL A 318 -2.15 -3.34 -8.38
N THR A 319 -1.69 -3.72 -7.19
CA THR A 319 -0.27 -4.00 -6.94
C THR A 319 0.23 -5.23 -7.68
N ALA A 320 -0.56 -6.31 -7.78
CA ALA A 320 -0.16 -7.53 -8.46
C ALA A 320 -0.21 -7.43 -10.00
N PHE A 321 -1.21 -6.74 -10.56
CA PHE A 321 -1.48 -6.74 -12.01
C PHE A 321 -1.03 -5.45 -12.71
N ALA A 322 -1.45 -4.27 -12.23
CA ALA A 322 -1.14 -3.00 -12.91
C ALA A 322 0.37 -2.67 -12.84
N SER A 323 0.96 -2.83 -11.64
CA SER A 323 2.38 -2.53 -11.44
C SER A 323 3.29 -3.40 -12.30
N ARG A 324 2.84 -4.62 -12.60
CA ARG A 324 3.58 -5.63 -13.35
C ARG A 324 3.69 -5.29 -14.83
N VAL A 325 2.56 -5.04 -15.50
CA VAL A 325 2.54 -4.68 -16.91
C VAL A 325 3.38 -3.42 -17.12
N ARG A 326 3.22 -2.44 -16.22
CA ARG A 326 4.00 -1.21 -16.24
C ARG A 326 5.50 -1.44 -16.07
N ALA A 327 5.91 -2.33 -15.16
CA ALA A 327 7.32 -2.64 -14.94
C ALA A 327 7.97 -3.31 -16.16
N LEU A 328 7.26 -4.21 -16.83
CA LEU A 328 7.76 -4.89 -18.02
C LEU A 328 7.94 -3.91 -19.19
N TRP A 329 6.92 -3.10 -19.50
CA TRP A 329 6.94 -2.18 -20.65
C TRP A 329 7.77 -0.90 -20.44
N ARG A 330 8.27 -0.66 -19.23
CA ARG A 330 9.11 0.51 -18.94
C ARG A 330 10.60 0.20 -19.00
N LYS A 331 11.01 -1.07 -18.94
CA LYS A 331 12.44 -1.44 -18.92
C LYS A 331 13.05 -1.21 -20.32
N PRO A 332 14.09 -0.38 -20.45
CA PRO A 332 14.75 -0.13 -21.75
C PRO A 332 15.46 -1.37 -22.31
N ASP A 333 15.97 -2.25 -21.43
CA ASP A 333 16.57 -3.54 -21.79
C ASP A 333 15.56 -4.70 -21.78
N ALA A 334 14.25 -4.41 -21.77
CA ALA A 334 13.29 -5.47 -21.87
C ALA A 334 13.44 -6.14 -23.23
N GLU A 335 13.65 -7.45 -23.25
CA GLU A 335 13.59 -8.31 -24.42
C GLU A 335 12.20 -8.30 -25.12
N LEU A 336 11.33 -7.35 -24.78
CA LEU A 336 10.03 -7.09 -25.40
C LEU A 336 10.14 -6.97 -26.92
N PRO A 337 11.08 -6.20 -27.52
CA PRO A 337 11.22 -6.17 -28.98
C PRO A 337 11.62 -7.52 -29.57
N LEU A 338 12.35 -8.36 -28.83
CA LEU A 338 12.69 -9.73 -29.26
C LEU A 338 11.44 -10.62 -29.30
N LEU A 339 10.45 -10.37 -28.45
CA LEU A 339 9.15 -11.03 -28.57
C LEU A 339 8.47 -10.70 -29.90
N ALA A 340 8.67 -9.51 -30.46
CA ALA A 340 8.10 -9.17 -31.79
C ALA A 340 8.69 -10.03 -32.92
N LEU A 341 9.90 -10.59 -32.73
CA LEU A 341 10.58 -11.43 -33.71
C LEU A 341 10.20 -12.92 -33.59
N LEU A 342 9.45 -13.31 -32.55
CA LEU A 342 9.11 -14.71 -32.33
C LEU A 342 8.16 -15.23 -33.43
N PRO A 343 8.54 -16.31 -34.14
CA PRO A 343 7.68 -16.91 -35.14
C PRO A 343 6.41 -17.47 -34.47
N GLY A 344 5.24 -17.17 -35.04
CA GLY A 344 3.95 -17.71 -34.58
C GLY A 344 3.06 -16.75 -33.78
N LEU A 345 3.41 -15.47 -33.61
CA LEU A 345 2.54 -14.48 -32.95
C LEU A 345 1.35 -13.98 -33.79
N GLY A 346 1.28 -14.38 -35.07
CA GLY A 346 0.17 -14.08 -35.97
C GLY A 346 0.16 -12.64 -36.49
N LYS A 347 -1.01 -12.19 -36.96
CA LYS A 347 -1.22 -10.81 -37.44
C LYS A 347 -1.12 -9.81 -36.27
N PRO A 348 -0.61 -8.59 -36.48
CA PRO A 348 -0.40 -7.60 -35.42
C PRO A 348 -1.66 -7.29 -34.60
N ASP A 349 -2.83 -7.24 -35.23
CA ASP A 349 -4.09 -6.99 -34.53
C ASP A 349 -4.52 -8.16 -33.64
N ALA A 350 -4.24 -9.39 -34.07
CA ALA A 350 -4.44 -10.58 -33.24
C ALA A 350 -3.50 -10.54 -32.04
N THR A 351 -2.25 -10.12 -32.21
CA THR A 351 -1.26 -9.99 -31.13
C THR A 351 -1.63 -8.89 -30.13
N LYS A 352 -2.18 -7.75 -30.59
CA LYS A 352 -2.75 -6.70 -29.71
C LYS A 352 -3.87 -7.28 -28.85
N ARG A 353 -4.85 -7.95 -29.48
CA ARG A 353 -5.98 -8.56 -28.77
C ARG A 353 -5.53 -9.62 -27.77
N THR A 354 -4.62 -10.52 -28.15
CA THR A 354 -4.12 -11.58 -27.26
C THR A 354 -3.32 -11.00 -26.09
N THR A 355 -2.53 -9.95 -26.29
CA THR A 355 -1.77 -9.29 -25.22
C THR A 355 -2.70 -8.61 -24.22
N ILE A 356 -3.77 -7.95 -24.69
CA ILE A 356 -4.78 -7.36 -23.81
C ILE A 356 -5.51 -8.43 -23.01
N LEU A 357 -5.94 -9.52 -23.67
CA LEU A 357 -6.60 -10.64 -22.98
C LEU A 357 -5.67 -11.32 -21.98
N ALA A 358 -4.39 -11.50 -22.32
CA ALA A 358 -3.39 -12.06 -21.42
C ALA A 358 -3.21 -11.18 -20.17
N SER A 359 -3.28 -9.86 -20.33
CA SER A 359 -3.06 -8.88 -19.25
C SER A 359 -4.30 -8.61 -18.40
N LEU A 360 -5.49 -8.52 -19.00
CA LEU A 360 -6.73 -8.07 -18.33
C LEU A 360 -7.66 -9.19 -17.86
N VAL A 361 -7.61 -10.38 -18.48
CA VAL A 361 -8.47 -11.50 -18.04
C VAL A 361 -8.10 -11.97 -16.63
N PRO A 362 -6.81 -12.19 -16.26
CA PRO A 362 -6.47 -12.60 -14.90
C PRO A 362 -6.97 -11.63 -13.79
N PRO A 363 -6.74 -10.30 -13.87
CA PRO A 363 -7.28 -9.38 -12.87
C PRO A 363 -8.81 -9.34 -12.88
N ALA A 364 -9.47 -9.42 -14.04
CA ALA A 364 -10.93 -9.46 -14.12
C ALA A 364 -11.49 -10.69 -13.40
N VAL A 365 -10.93 -11.87 -13.64
CA VAL A 365 -11.35 -13.11 -12.97
C VAL A 365 -11.08 -13.04 -11.48
N PHE A 366 -9.91 -12.54 -11.06
CA PHE A 366 -9.57 -12.38 -9.64
C PHE A 366 -10.57 -11.47 -8.92
N LEU A 367 -10.84 -10.28 -9.48
CA LEU A 367 -11.78 -9.32 -8.90
C LEU A 367 -13.23 -9.81 -8.95
N ALA A 368 -13.62 -10.56 -10.00
CA ALA A 368 -14.95 -11.13 -10.09
C ALA A 368 -15.17 -12.22 -9.04
N ILE A 369 -14.23 -13.16 -8.88
CA ILE A 369 -14.35 -14.24 -7.88
C ILE A 369 -14.39 -13.66 -6.47
N THR A 370 -13.44 -12.77 -6.15
CA THR A 370 -13.38 -12.14 -4.83
C THR A 370 -14.60 -11.25 -4.57
N GLY A 371 -15.06 -10.50 -5.58
CA GLY A 371 -16.29 -9.72 -5.51
C GLY A 371 -17.51 -10.59 -5.23
N VAL A 372 -17.69 -11.70 -5.96
CA VAL A 372 -18.79 -12.65 -5.73
C VAL A 372 -18.75 -13.23 -4.33
N VAL A 373 -17.58 -13.63 -3.83
CA VAL A 373 -17.43 -14.16 -2.46
C VAL A 373 -17.80 -13.10 -1.41
N LEU A 374 -17.32 -11.87 -1.56
CA LEU A 374 -17.62 -10.78 -0.63
C LEU A 374 -19.10 -10.37 -0.67
N LEU A 375 -19.71 -10.34 -1.87
CA LEU A 375 -21.13 -10.05 -2.05
C LEU A 375 -22.00 -11.17 -1.48
N ALA A 376 -21.64 -12.44 -1.69
CA ALA A 376 -22.33 -13.58 -1.08
C ALA A 376 -22.25 -13.51 0.45
N GLY A 377 -21.07 -13.20 1.00
CA GLY A 377 -20.90 -12.95 2.43
C GLY A 377 -21.79 -11.81 2.93
N ALA A 378 -21.89 -10.72 2.17
CA ALA A 378 -22.76 -9.59 2.49
C ALA A 378 -24.25 -9.98 2.47
N ILE A 379 -24.69 -10.81 1.52
CA ILE A 379 -26.06 -11.37 1.47
C ILE A 379 -26.34 -12.25 2.69
N ILE A 380 -25.45 -13.19 3.01
CA ILE A 380 -25.61 -14.13 4.13
C ILE A 380 -25.75 -13.38 5.47
N VAL A 381 -25.07 -12.24 5.60
CA VAL A 381 -25.05 -11.45 6.84
C VAL A 381 -26.12 -10.35 6.83
N HIS A 382 -26.91 -10.23 5.76
CA HIS A 382 -27.87 -9.13 5.57
C HIS A 382 -27.22 -7.75 5.75
N ALA A 383 -26.06 -7.55 5.12
CA ALA A 383 -25.33 -6.29 5.18
C ALA A 383 -26.14 -5.14 4.56
N THR A 384 -25.76 -3.90 4.88
CA THR A 384 -26.46 -2.70 4.39
C THR A 384 -26.26 -2.51 2.89
N ALA A 385 -27.19 -1.81 2.22
CA ALA A 385 -27.07 -1.39 0.82
C ALA A 385 -25.71 -0.72 0.52
N TRP A 386 -25.22 0.08 1.48
CA TRP A 386 -23.92 0.74 1.40
C TRP A 386 -22.75 -0.23 1.31
N ALA A 387 -22.78 -1.36 2.02
CA ALA A 387 -21.71 -2.36 1.96
C ALA A 387 -21.57 -2.96 0.55
N TYR A 388 -22.70 -3.25 -0.12
CA TYR A 388 -22.69 -3.74 -1.50
C TYR A 388 -22.09 -2.72 -2.47
N VAL A 389 -22.55 -1.47 -2.38
CA VAL A 389 -22.04 -0.36 -3.21
C VAL A 389 -20.55 -0.14 -2.96
N SER A 390 -20.11 -0.22 -1.70
CA SER A 390 -18.72 -0.05 -1.28
C SER A 390 -17.80 -1.13 -1.87
N ILE A 391 -18.21 -2.39 -1.77
CA ILE A 391 -17.48 -3.53 -2.36
C ILE A 391 -17.38 -3.38 -3.88
N ALA A 392 -18.49 -3.00 -4.54
CA ALA A 392 -18.53 -2.79 -5.98
C ALA A 392 -17.63 -1.62 -6.42
N LEU A 393 -17.69 -0.47 -5.75
CA LEU A 393 -16.86 0.70 -6.05
C LEU A 393 -15.36 0.40 -5.92
N CYS A 394 -14.96 -0.30 -4.86
CA CYS A 394 -13.57 -0.72 -4.69
C CYS A 394 -13.10 -1.60 -5.85
N GLY A 395 -13.89 -2.63 -6.21
CA GLY A 395 -13.59 -3.54 -7.31
C GLY A 395 -13.55 -2.85 -8.68
N ILE A 396 -14.53 -2.00 -8.98
CA ILE A 396 -14.60 -1.22 -10.23
C ILE A 396 -13.42 -0.25 -10.31
N GLY A 397 -13.13 0.46 -9.22
CA GLY A 397 -11.99 1.37 -9.11
C GLY A 397 -10.65 0.70 -9.38
N ALA A 398 -10.41 -0.44 -8.73
CA ALA A 398 -9.21 -1.24 -8.94
C ALA A 398 -9.11 -1.71 -10.39
N PHE A 399 -10.20 -2.25 -10.95
CA PHE A 399 -10.22 -2.75 -12.32
C PHE A 399 -9.98 -1.63 -13.33
N ALA A 400 -10.65 -0.48 -13.19
CA ALA A 400 -10.46 0.67 -14.05
C ALA A 400 -9.00 1.18 -14.02
N LEU A 401 -8.36 1.21 -12.85
CA LEU A 401 -6.96 1.59 -12.72
C LEU A 401 -6.03 0.57 -13.40
N ILE A 402 -6.31 -0.73 -13.25
CA ILE A 402 -5.57 -1.79 -13.96
C ILE A 402 -5.71 -1.61 -15.47
N VAL A 403 -6.93 -1.42 -15.98
CA VAL A 403 -7.21 -1.20 -17.40
C VAL A 403 -6.47 0.03 -17.93
N ALA A 404 -6.57 1.18 -17.24
CA ALA A 404 -5.89 2.41 -17.64
C ALA A 404 -4.37 2.22 -17.68
N ALA A 405 -3.78 1.67 -16.61
CA ALA A 405 -2.34 1.45 -16.52
C ALA A 405 -1.83 0.45 -17.57
N THR A 406 -2.59 -0.63 -17.82
CA THR A 406 -2.27 -1.63 -18.85
C THR A 406 -2.35 -1.02 -20.24
N LEU A 407 -3.43 -0.32 -20.60
CA LEU A 407 -3.60 0.25 -21.93
C LEU A 407 -2.58 1.36 -22.23
N GLU A 408 -2.24 2.22 -21.27
CA GLU A 408 -1.17 3.20 -21.45
C GLU A 408 0.20 2.53 -21.66
N SER A 409 0.49 1.48 -20.89
CA SER A 409 1.75 0.73 -21.01
C SER A 409 1.85 0.02 -22.36
N LEU A 410 0.79 -0.65 -22.82
CA LEU A 410 0.73 -1.31 -24.12
C LEU A 410 0.74 -0.32 -25.29
N GLY A 411 0.10 0.85 -25.12
CA GLY A 411 0.18 1.99 -26.04
C GLY A 411 1.59 2.60 -26.13
N GLY A 412 2.51 2.15 -25.27
CA GLY A 412 3.93 2.49 -25.23
C GLY A 412 4.26 3.88 -24.73
N ARG A 413 3.32 4.47 -23.99
CA ARG A 413 3.59 5.60 -23.10
C ARG A 413 3.31 5.09 -21.69
N PRO A 414 4.19 4.24 -21.12
CA PRO A 414 3.96 3.69 -19.80
C PRO A 414 3.73 4.84 -18.81
N MET A 415 2.68 4.70 -18.01
CA MET A 415 2.22 5.77 -17.13
C MET A 415 3.38 6.32 -16.30
N HIS A 416 3.50 7.65 -16.24
CA HIS A 416 4.52 8.29 -15.44
C HIS A 416 4.38 7.89 -13.96
N THR A 417 5.50 7.73 -13.26
CA THR A 417 5.50 7.24 -11.87
C THR A 417 4.71 8.11 -10.93
N VAL A 418 4.83 9.42 -11.08
CA VAL A 418 4.07 10.38 -10.28
C VAL A 418 2.57 10.19 -10.49
N ALA A 419 2.13 10.09 -11.75
CA ALA A 419 0.72 9.95 -12.07
C ALA A 419 0.14 8.63 -11.53
N TYR A 420 0.89 7.53 -11.64
CA TYR A 420 0.49 6.24 -11.07
C TYR A 420 0.37 6.30 -9.53
N VAL A 421 1.34 6.93 -8.85
CA VAL A 421 1.30 7.10 -7.38
C VAL A 421 0.11 7.93 -6.95
N LEU A 422 -0.17 9.03 -7.66
CA LEU A 422 -1.32 9.88 -7.37
C LEU A 422 -2.64 9.14 -7.56
N LEU A 423 -2.78 8.39 -8.65
CA LEU A 423 -3.98 7.57 -8.88
C LEU A 423 -4.15 6.45 -7.87
N TYR A 424 -3.06 5.76 -7.55
CA TYR A 424 -3.07 4.69 -6.55
C TYR A 424 -3.35 5.25 -5.15
N GLY A 425 -2.76 6.38 -4.79
CA GLY A 425 -3.02 7.11 -3.56
C GLY A 425 -4.47 7.60 -3.48
N ALA A 426 -5.03 8.09 -4.58
CA ALA A 426 -6.44 8.47 -4.66
C ALA A 426 -7.37 7.25 -4.47
N LEU A 427 -7.06 6.11 -5.10
CA LEU A 427 -7.78 4.86 -4.87
C LEU A 427 -7.74 4.45 -3.39
N MET A 428 -6.56 4.50 -2.76
CA MET A 428 -6.39 4.20 -1.34
C MET A 428 -7.21 5.15 -0.47
N ALA A 429 -7.10 6.46 -0.69
CA ALA A 429 -7.82 7.47 0.08
C ALA A 429 -9.34 7.30 -0.04
N LEU A 430 -9.86 7.14 -1.25
CA LEU A 430 -11.29 6.91 -1.49
C LEU A 430 -11.79 5.60 -0.86
N SER A 431 -10.99 4.54 -0.93
CA SER A 431 -11.31 3.24 -0.32
C SER A 431 -11.27 3.28 1.21
N SER A 432 -10.32 4.01 1.79
CA SER A 432 -10.25 4.26 3.24
C SER A 432 -11.41 5.13 3.73
N LEU A 433 -11.85 6.10 2.93
CA LEU A 433 -13.06 6.89 3.23
C LEU A 433 -14.31 6.02 3.23
N ILE A 434 -14.47 5.14 2.22
CA ILE A 434 -15.53 4.13 2.20
C ILE A 434 -15.53 3.31 3.50
N LEU A 435 -14.37 2.77 3.87
CA LEU A 435 -14.23 1.96 5.08
C LEU A 435 -14.61 2.75 6.34
N SER A 436 -14.21 4.02 6.42
CA SER A 436 -14.52 4.89 7.56
C SER A 436 -16.02 5.16 7.72
N ILE A 437 -16.77 5.22 6.61
CA ILE A 437 -18.24 5.37 6.60
C ILE A 437 -18.94 4.07 6.98
N SER A 438 -18.35 2.93 6.63
CA SER A 438 -18.89 1.62 6.94
C SER A 438 -18.74 1.24 8.41
N LEU A 439 -17.84 1.91 9.16
CA LEU A 439 -17.66 1.68 10.59
C LEU A 439 -18.85 2.23 11.39
N PRO A 440 -19.22 1.58 12.51
CA PRO A 440 -20.39 1.97 13.29
C PRO A 440 -20.22 3.36 13.91
N THR A 441 -21.25 4.22 13.78
CA THR A 441 -21.22 5.62 14.25
C THR A 441 -21.05 5.76 15.75
N ASP A 442 -21.47 4.78 16.53
CA ASP A 442 -21.36 4.71 17.99
C ASP A 442 -19.94 4.35 18.44
N GLN A 443 -19.23 3.55 17.66
CA GLN A 443 -17.89 3.05 17.99
C GLN A 443 -16.75 3.77 17.26
N TYR A 444 -17.05 4.55 16.21
CA TYR A 444 -16.06 5.36 15.49
C TYR A 444 -15.94 6.75 16.13
N GLN A 445 -14.78 7.03 16.73
CA GLN A 445 -14.49 8.33 17.34
C GLN A 445 -13.82 9.32 16.38
N GLY A 446 -13.47 8.89 15.17
CA GLY A 446 -12.95 9.76 14.12
C GLY A 446 -14.02 10.69 13.50
N PRO A 447 -13.63 11.53 12.53
CA PRO A 447 -14.57 12.38 11.79
C PRO A 447 -15.52 11.51 10.94
N HIS A 448 -16.66 11.12 11.51
CA HIS A 448 -17.68 10.35 10.79
C HIS A 448 -18.54 11.30 9.95
N PRO A 449 -18.64 11.14 8.62
CA PRO A 449 -19.46 12.05 7.80
C PRO A 449 -20.94 12.04 8.18
N GLY A 450 -21.46 10.92 8.70
CA GLY A 450 -22.80 10.85 9.30
C GLY A 450 -22.99 11.73 10.54
N ARG A 451 -21.94 11.98 11.35
CA ARG A 451 -21.97 12.93 12.47
C ARG A 451 -21.79 14.39 12.00
N LEU A 452 -21.16 14.57 10.84
CA LEU A 452 -20.93 15.87 10.23
C LEU A 452 -22.10 16.34 9.34
N GLY A 453 -23.15 15.51 9.19
CA GLY A 453 -24.29 15.79 8.31
C GLY A 453 -23.92 15.84 6.82
N ILE A 454 -22.75 15.31 6.44
CA ILE A 454 -22.26 15.38 5.06
C ILE A 454 -22.85 14.19 4.29
N PRO A 455 -23.72 14.41 3.30
CA PRO A 455 -24.37 13.32 2.57
C PRO A 455 -23.33 12.50 1.79
N PRO A 456 -23.43 11.17 1.72
CA PRO A 456 -22.47 10.32 1.00
C PRO A 456 -22.36 10.63 -0.51
N ALA A 457 -23.21 11.50 -1.05
CA ALA A 457 -23.21 11.94 -2.43
C ALA A 457 -21.87 12.54 -2.90
N TRP A 458 -21.14 13.28 -2.05
CA TRP A 458 -19.81 13.81 -2.45
C TRP A 458 -18.80 12.70 -2.70
N LEU A 459 -18.88 11.59 -1.94
CA LEU A 459 -17.98 10.47 -2.09
C LEU A 459 -18.27 9.74 -3.41
N VAL A 460 -19.55 9.59 -3.75
CA VAL A 460 -19.98 9.08 -5.06
C VAL A 460 -19.50 9.99 -6.19
N ALA A 461 -19.60 11.31 -6.03
CA ALA A 461 -19.09 12.27 -7.01
C ALA A 461 -17.56 12.20 -7.18
N ALA A 462 -16.82 12.08 -6.07
CA ALA A 462 -15.37 11.91 -6.08
C ALA A 462 -14.95 10.61 -6.80
N TRP A 463 -15.68 9.51 -6.55
CA TRP A 463 -15.53 8.26 -7.29
C TRP A 463 -15.86 8.41 -8.77
N GLY A 464 -16.93 9.12 -9.11
CA GLY A 464 -17.32 9.41 -10.49
C GLY A 464 -16.23 10.17 -11.24
N LEU A 465 -15.66 11.22 -10.62
CA LEU A 465 -14.54 11.97 -11.19
C LEU A 465 -13.28 11.11 -11.35
N PHE A 466 -12.97 10.29 -10.34
CA PHE A 466 -11.84 9.37 -10.40
C PHE A 466 -11.99 8.36 -11.54
N LEU A 467 -13.15 7.72 -11.66
CA LEU A 467 -13.45 6.77 -12.74
C LEU A 467 -13.44 7.44 -14.11
N LEU A 468 -13.98 8.67 -14.23
CA LEU A 468 -13.93 9.45 -15.46
C LEU A 468 -12.47 9.69 -15.90
N MET A 469 -11.61 10.10 -14.97
CA MET A 469 -10.19 10.31 -15.26
C MET A 469 -9.51 9.02 -15.72
N LEU A 470 -9.81 7.88 -15.10
CA LEU A 470 -9.30 6.57 -15.52
C LEU A 470 -9.81 6.16 -16.90
N CYS A 471 -11.09 6.42 -17.21
CA CYS A 471 -11.67 6.18 -18.52
C CYS A 471 -10.99 7.01 -19.62
N VAL A 472 -10.70 8.29 -19.35
CA VAL A 472 -9.97 9.16 -20.29
C VAL A 472 -8.56 8.61 -20.56
N LEU A 473 -7.85 8.18 -19.52
CA LEU A 473 -6.52 7.56 -19.65
C LEU A 473 -6.57 6.23 -20.42
N ALA A 474 -7.54 5.38 -20.12
CA ALA A 474 -7.76 4.11 -20.81
C ALA A 474 -8.08 4.34 -22.30
N PHE A 475 -8.95 5.29 -22.62
CA PHE A 475 -9.30 5.65 -24.01
C PHE A 475 -8.09 6.20 -24.77
N ARG A 476 -7.30 7.06 -24.14
CA ARG A 476 -6.04 7.56 -24.70
C ARG A 476 -5.06 6.42 -24.98
N GLY A 477 -4.83 5.54 -24.01
CA GLY A 477 -3.96 4.37 -24.17
C GLY A 477 -4.44 3.43 -25.28
N TRP A 478 -5.74 3.20 -25.37
CA TRP A 478 -6.36 2.42 -26.45
C TRP A 478 -6.16 3.04 -27.83
N ARG A 479 -6.34 4.36 -27.97
CA ARG A 479 -6.13 5.07 -29.23
C ARG A 479 -4.68 4.95 -29.70
N GLU A 480 -3.73 5.10 -28.80
CA GLU A 480 -2.30 4.95 -29.13
C GLU A 480 -1.93 3.50 -29.43
N LEU A 481 -2.52 2.52 -28.72
CA LEU A 481 -2.33 1.10 -29.02
C LEU A 481 -2.81 0.73 -30.43
N ARG A 482 -3.94 1.30 -30.89
CA ARG A 482 -4.45 1.08 -32.25
C ARG A 482 -3.46 1.54 -33.32
N LYS A 483 -2.81 2.69 -33.10
CA LYS A 483 -1.84 3.28 -34.04
C LYS A 483 -0.51 2.51 -34.13
N ARG A 484 -0.15 1.70 -33.12
CA ARG A 484 1.14 0.99 -33.13
C ARG A 484 1.14 -0.09 -34.21
N PRO A 485 2.27 -0.31 -34.91
CA PRO A 485 2.39 -1.44 -35.84
C PRO A 485 2.37 -2.79 -35.11
N HIS A 486 2.96 -2.87 -33.91
CA HIS A 486 2.97 -4.07 -33.07
C HIS A 486 2.99 -3.70 -31.58
N THR A 487 2.41 -4.53 -30.71
CA THR A 487 2.31 -4.25 -29.25
C THR A 487 3.68 -4.15 -28.57
N PHE A 488 4.68 -4.85 -29.11
CA PHE A 488 6.04 -4.92 -28.55
C PHE A 488 7.05 -4.01 -29.25
N LEU A 489 6.67 -3.32 -30.32
CA LEU A 489 7.54 -2.37 -31.02
C LEU A 489 7.23 -0.96 -30.56
N ALA A 490 8.27 -0.11 -30.52
CA ALA A 490 8.09 1.32 -30.35
C ALA A 490 7.33 1.91 -31.55
N ASN A 491 6.66 3.05 -31.34
CA ASN A 491 6.15 3.82 -32.47
C ASN A 491 7.36 4.36 -33.22
N ALA A 492 7.39 4.23 -34.55
CA ALA A 492 8.32 5.01 -35.36
C ALA A 492 8.10 6.50 -35.07
N PRO A 493 9.17 7.29 -34.89
CA PRO A 493 9.08 8.70 -34.53
C PRO A 493 8.29 9.53 -35.55
#